data_AF-A0A7C6ZE06-F1
#
_entry.id   AF-A0A7C6ZE06-F1
#
_cell.length_a   1.000
_cell.length_b   1.000
_cell.length_c   1.000
_cell.angle_alpha   90.00
_cell.angle_beta   90.00
_cell.angle_gamma   90.00
#
_symmetry.space_group_name_H-M   'P 1'
#
loop_
_entity.id
_entity.type
_entity.pdbx_description
1 polymer ?
#
loop_
_entity_poly.entity_id
_entity_poly.type
_entity_poly.pdbx_seq_one_letter_code
_entity_poly.pdbx_strand_id
1 'polypeptide(L)'
;MAEQGPKLNRWVWGELGDVLKDMAPDFPDVFRSYFAIDAEPGESCSNASTDRDGWMSRGSSAGLAGSTEVARYEPAPRWTLERKILRAAHYLATNWEFQIIYNLNRTLYGLEATREEVENQLEDHSNLVGVQKLALGKKTSHFLDLVGQLRFQQRWAQTPRIPATSVLGHMLIVAILSYVCAKHIKACPHRICNDFFGGLFHDLPEVLTRDIVSPIKKSVEGLDDIIKEIEKRQMEEKILPLLPAAWHRDIRYYVEDEFANKIVVDGVPKVLKEEIGEQYNRDDFCPMDGSLIKACDELAAYMEAYLSTEHGIRSRHLEDGIRTIERNYRNKVILGIDFGQVLRDIRSRSH
;
A
#
# COMPACT_ATOMS: atom_id res chain seq x y z
N MET A 1 18.45 5.01 -6.05
CA MET A 1 17.07 4.66 -5.63
C MET A 1 16.09 4.56 -6.80
N ALA A 2 16.32 5.27 -7.93
CA ALA A 2 15.46 5.21 -9.13
C ALA A 2 15.29 3.81 -9.77
N GLU A 3 16.30 2.93 -9.73
CA GLU A 3 16.21 1.58 -10.35
C GLU A 3 15.49 0.51 -9.50
N GLN A 4 15.31 0.74 -8.20
CA GLN A 4 14.76 -0.29 -7.30
C GLN A 4 13.22 -0.32 -7.29
N GLY A 5 12.57 0.84 -7.42
CA GLY A 5 11.11 0.95 -7.53
C GLY A 5 10.52 0.12 -8.68
N PRO A 6 11.04 0.22 -9.92
CA PRO A 6 10.57 -0.59 -11.05
C PRO A 6 10.81 -2.10 -10.89
N LYS A 7 11.79 -2.52 -10.08
CA LYS A 7 12.03 -3.95 -9.77
C LYS A 7 11.05 -4.46 -8.72
N LEU A 8 10.81 -3.71 -7.65
CA LEU A 8 9.80 -4.04 -6.63
C LEU A 8 8.40 -4.06 -7.23
N ASN A 9 8.05 -3.10 -8.10
CA ASN A 9 6.75 -3.06 -8.77
C ASN A 9 6.56 -4.24 -9.72
N ARG A 10 7.62 -4.67 -10.43
CA ARG A 10 7.60 -5.91 -11.24
C ARG A 10 7.45 -7.16 -10.41
N TRP A 11 7.99 -7.20 -9.20
CA TRP A 11 7.83 -8.32 -8.27
C TRP A 11 6.41 -8.37 -7.69
N VAL A 12 5.88 -7.25 -7.19
CA VAL A 12 4.49 -7.12 -6.74
C VAL A 12 3.54 -7.56 -7.85
N TRP A 13 3.78 -7.08 -9.08
CA TRP A 13 3.05 -7.52 -10.26
C TRP A 13 3.17 -9.03 -10.52
N GLY A 14 4.38 -9.58 -10.56
CA GLY A 14 4.61 -10.99 -10.87
C GLY A 14 4.01 -11.95 -9.84
N GLU A 15 4.10 -11.63 -8.55
CA GLU A 15 3.66 -12.51 -7.47
C GLU A 15 2.18 -12.30 -7.10
N LEU A 16 1.68 -11.06 -7.05
CA LEU A 16 0.27 -10.79 -6.70
C LEU A 16 -0.65 -10.78 -7.91
N GLY A 17 -0.14 -10.46 -9.11
CA GLY A 17 -0.96 -10.34 -10.33
C GLY A 17 -1.72 -11.61 -10.65
N ASP A 18 -1.05 -12.76 -10.60
CA ASP A 18 -1.68 -14.05 -10.90
C ASP A 18 -2.53 -14.60 -9.76
N VAL A 19 -2.30 -14.16 -8.51
CA VAL A 19 -3.09 -14.55 -7.34
C VAL A 19 -4.41 -13.77 -7.29
N LEU A 20 -4.38 -12.50 -7.70
CA LEU A 20 -5.53 -11.61 -7.62
C LEU A 20 -6.35 -11.56 -8.92
N LYS A 21 -5.87 -12.16 -10.01
CA LYS A 21 -6.51 -12.15 -11.33
C LYS A 21 -7.95 -12.68 -11.31
N ASP A 22 -8.22 -13.69 -10.50
CA ASP A 22 -9.57 -14.27 -10.38
C ASP A 22 -10.52 -13.35 -9.57
N MET A 23 -9.97 -12.48 -8.73
CA MET A 23 -10.73 -11.55 -7.89
C MET A 23 -10.93 -10.18 -8.55
N ALA A 24 -9.91 -9.66 -9.24
CA ALA A 24 -9.93 -8.41 -9.99
C ALA A 24 -9.18 -8.58 -11.33
N PRO A 25 -9.86 -9.01 -12.40
CA PRO A 25 -9.23 -9.36 -13.67
C PRO A 25 -8.51 -8.19 -14.36
N ASP A 26 -8.95 -6.96 -14.09
CA ASP A 26 -8.40 -5.71 -14.62
C ASP A 26 -7.30 -5.09 -13.75
N PHE A 27 -7.16 -5.52 -12.49
CA PHE A 27 -6.13 -5.04 -11.57
C PHE A 27 -4.72 -5.12 -12.17
N PRO A 28 -4.31 -6.24 -12.80
CA PRO A 28 -3.12 -6.30 -13.63
C PRO A 28 -2.84 -5.12 -14.54
N ASP A 29 -3.76 -4.83 -15.45
CA ASP A 29 -3.57 -3.89 -16.54
C ASP A 29 -3.69 -2.45 -16.02
N VAL A 30 -4.62 -2.21 -15.08
CA VAL A 30 -4.78 -0.93 -14.40
C VAL A 30 -3.54 -0.60 -13.57
N PHE A 31 -3.04 -1.55 -12.77
CA PHE A 31 -1.82 -1.38 -11.97
C PHE A 31 -0.61 -1.10 -12.87
N ARG A 32 -0.46 -1.86 -13.97
CA ARG A 32 0.60 -1.64 -14.98
C ARG A 32 0.53 -0.26 -15.61
N SER A 33 -0.67 0.25 -15.90
CA SER A 33 -0.87 1.57 -16.53
C SER A 33 -0.37 2.74 -15.67
N TYR A 34 -0.41 2.62 -14.34
CA TYR A 34 0.10 3.66 -13.44
C TYR A 34 1.62 3.85 -13.54
N PHE A 35 2.36 2.81 -13.95
CA PHE A 35 3.82 2.81 -13.99
C PHE A 35 4.41 2.79 -15.42
N ALA A 36 3.61 2.46 -16.44
CA ALA A 36 4.06 2.35 -17.83
C ALA A 36 4.41 3.69 -18.50
N ILE A 37 4.14 4.83 -17.85
CA ILE A 37 4.32 6.16 -18.44
C ILE A 37 5.48 6.92 -17.78
N ASP A 38 6.35 6.23 -17.01
CA ASP A 38 7.68 6.76 -16.65
C ASP A 38 8.76 6.35 -17.69
N ALA A 39 8.37 5.63 -18.74
CA ALA A 39 9.19 5.51 -19.93
C ALA A 39 9.13 6.85 -20.67
N GLU A 40 10.25 7.57 -20.74
CA GLU A 40 10.37 8.70 -21.66
C GLU A 40 10.01 8.24 -23.08
N PRO A 41 9.36 9.10 -23.89
CA PRO A 41 9.04 8.77 -25.27
C PRO A 41 10.34 8.56 -26.06
N GLY A 42 10.81 7.32 -26.15
CA GLY A 42 12.05 6.95 -26.83
C GLY A 42 12.62 5.57 -26.47
N GLU A 43 12.31 5.02 -25.30
CA GLU A 43 12.74 3.65 -24.96
C GLU A 43 11.74 2.62 -25.51
N SER A 44 11.88 2.30 -26.80
CA SER A 44 11.25 1.11 -27.35
C SER A 44 11.85 -0.13 -26.67
N CYS A 45 11.01 -0.88 -25.95
CA CYS A 45 11.29 -2.25 -25.54
C CYS A 45 11.51 -3.14 -26.77
N SER A 46 12.75 -3.24 -27.24
CA SER A 46 13.24 -4.36 -28.02
C SER A 46 14.47 -4.91 -27.33
N ASN A 47 14.29 -6.03 -26.61
CA ASN A 47 15.19 -7.19 -26.61
C ASN A 47 14.77 -8.16 -25.51
N ALA A 48 13.71 -8.90 -25.81
CA ALA A 48 13.53 -10.25 -25.29
C ALA A 48 13.62 -11.21 -26.49
N SER A 49 14.84 -11.50 -26.92
CA SER A 49 15.11 -12.69 -27.71
C SER A 49 16.50 -13.20 -27.36
N THR A 50 16.50 -14.40 -26.81
CA THR A 50 17.57 -15.39 -26.92
C THR A 50 18.22 -15.35 -28.30
N ASP A 51 19.54 -15.23 -28.36
CA ASP A 51 20.34 -16.19 -29.12
C ASP A 51 21.84 -16.02 -28.89
N ARG A 52 22.49 -17.19 -28.77
CA ARG A 52 23.93 -17.38 -28.82
C ARG A 52 24.40 -17.28 -30.27
N ASP A 53 25.68 -16.95 -30.41
CA ASP A 53 26.57 -17.21 -31.56
C ASP A 53 26.97 -16.00 -32.42
N GLY A 54 28.28 -15.93 -32.68
CA GLY A 54 28.79 -15.60 -34.01
C GLY A 54 29.40 -14.22 -34.20
N TRP A 55 30.72 -14.15 -34.11
CA TRP A 55 31.54 -13.13 -34.76
C TRP A 55 31.27 -13.03 -36.28
N MET A 56 31.19 -11.82 -36.82
CA MET A 56 32.07 -11.27 -37.88
C MET A 56 31.37 -10.17 -38.70
N SER A 57 32.20 -9.16 -38.99
CA SER A 57 32.02 -8.02 -39.86
C SER A 57 31.56 -8.36 -41.29
N ARG A 58 30.72 -7.49 -41.86
CA ARG A 58 30.81 -6.97 -43.24
C ARG A 58 29.80 -5.84 -43.46
N GLY A 59 30.30 -4.71 -43.99
CA GLY A 59 29.47 -3.60 -44.44
C GLY A 59 28.80 -3.87 -45.78
N SER A 60 27.70 -3.16 -46.05
CA SER A 60 27.26 -2.83 -47.40
C SER A 60 26.26 -1.69 -47.33
N SER A 61 26.59 -0.60 -48.01
CA SER A 61 25.74 0.54 -48.30
C SER A 61 24.72 0.21 -49.39
N ALA A 62 23.43 0.45 -49.15
CA ALA A 62 22.46 0.75 -50.21
C ALA A 62 21.30 1.55 -49.62
N GLY A 63 21.14 2.80 -50.07
CA GLY A 63 20.03 3.67 -49.70
C GLY A 63 18.76 3.35 -50.48
N LEU A 64 17.63 3.88 -50.00
CA LEU A 64 16.50 4.34 -50.82
C LEU A 64 15.43 5.04 -49.95
N ALA A 65 15.14 6.29 -50.33
CA ALA A 65 13.88 7.02 -50.19
C ALA A 65 13.15 7.02 -48.82
N GLY A 66 13.46 8.02 -47.99
CA GLY A 66 12.65 8.37 -46.82
C GLY A 66 11.62 9.46 -47.15
N SER A 67 10.34 9.08 -47.19
CA SER A 67 9.19 9.97 -47.16
C SER A 67 9.21 10.83 -45.88
N THR A 68 9.18 12.15 -46.04
CA THR A 68 9.08 13.10 -44.94
C THR A 68 7.64 13.14 -44.44
N GLU A 69 7.28 12.19 -43.60
CA GLU A 69 6.07 12.27 -42.79
C GLU A 69 6.39 13.16 -41.58
N VAL A 70 5.91 14.40 -41.63
CA VAL A 70 5.99 15.32 -40.49
C VAL A 70 5.11 14.72 -39.40
N ALA A 71 5.72 13.97 -38.48
CA ALA A 71 5.06 13.46 -37.29
C ALA A 71 4.40 14.64 -36.57
N ARG A 72 3.07 14.66 -36.55
CA ARG A 72 2.32 15.60 -35.73
C ARG A 72 2.77 15.37 -34.30
N TYR A 73 3.34 16.41 -33.70
CA TYR A 73 3.64 16.43 -32.28
C TYR A 73 2.30 16.36 -31.52
N GLU A 74 1.86 15.16 -31.18
CA GLU A 74 0.77 14.98 -30.25
C GLU A 74 1.28 15.45 -28.88
N PRO A 75 0.65 16.46 -28.25
CA PRO A 75 1.09 16.89 -26.93
C PRO A 75 0.98 15.71 -25.97
N ALA A 76 2.07 15.44 -25.24
CA ALA A 76 2.12 14.38 -24.23
C ALA A 76 0.84 14.40 -23.38
N PRO A 77 0.24 13.23 -23.08
CA PRO A 77 -1.05 13.18 -22.39
C PRO A 77 -0.98 13.99 -21.10
N ARG A 78 -1.86 15.00 -20.97
CA ARG A 78 -1.98 15.77 -19.74
C ARG A 78 -2.21 14.81 -18.59
N TRP A 79 -1.28 14.80 -17.64
CA TRP A 79 -1.35 13.95 -16.45
C TRP A 79 -2.70 14.15 -15.75
N THR A 80 -3.39 13.04 -15.46
CA THR A 80 -4.62 13.06 -14.64
C THR A 80 -4.30 13.58 -13.24
N LEU A 81 -5.31 14.09 -12.53
CA LEU A 81 -5.12 14.63 -11.18
C LEU A 81 -4.59 13.55 -10.23
N GLU A 82 -5.11 12.33 -10.34
CA GLU A 82 -4.71 11.15 -9.57
C GLU A 82 -3.22 10.87 -9.76
N ARG A 83 -2.75 10.91 -11.01
CA ARG A 83 -1.34 10.64 -11.31
C ARG A 83 -0.42 11.74 -10.78
N LYS A 84 -0.86 13.01 -10.82
CA LYS A 84 -0.13 14.12 -10.19
C LYS A 84 -0.04 13.94 -8.68
N ILE A 85 -1.13 13.52 -8.03
CA ILE A 85 -1.15 13.25 -6.59
C ILE A 85 -0.19 12.11 -6.24
N LEU A 86 -0.22 11.00 -6.99
CA LEU A 86 0.67 9.85 -6.76
C LEU A 86 2.15 10.20 -6.93
N ARG A 87 2.49 10.94 -8.00
CA ARG A 87 3.87 11.37 -8.25
C ARG A 87 4.35 12.35 -7.16
N ALA A 88 3.49 13.29 -6.75
CA ALA A 88 3.80 14.17 -5.64
C ALA A 88 4.01 13.40 -4.32
N ALA A 89 3.17 12.41 -4.02
CA ALA A 89 3.32 11.57 -2.83
C ALA A 89 4.62 10.77 -2.86
N HIS A 90 5.03 10.24 -4.03
CA HIS A 90 6.31 9.58 -4.22
C HIS A 90 7.48 10.51 -3.84
N TYR A 91 7.56 11.69 -4.45
CA TYR A 91 8.64 12.63 -4.17
C TYR A 91 8.61 13.20 -2.75
N LEU A 92 7.43 13.35 -2.14
CA LEU A 92 7.31 13.72 -0.73
C LEU A 92 7.93 12.65 0.18
N ALA A 93 7.65 11.37 -0.08
CA ALA A 93 8.26 10.26 0.66
C ALA A 93 9.77 10.18 0.41
N THR A 94 10.20 10.33 -0.86
CA THR A 94 11.64 10.37 -1.22
C THR A 94 12.36 11.50 -0.50
N ASN A 95 11.80 12.71 -0.50
CA ASN A 95 12.38 13.85 0.20
C ASN A 95 12.45 13.59 1.71
N TRP A 96 11.38 13.08 2.31
CA TRP A 96 11.36 12.75 3.73
C TRP A 96 12.48 11.76 4.12
N GLU A 97 12.65 10.68 3.37
CA GLU A 97 13.75 9.73 3.59
C GLU A 97 15.13 10.37 3.34
N PHE A 98 15.22 11.19 2.28
CA PHE A 98 16.45 11.90 1.95
C PHE A 98 16.89 12.85 3.06
N GLN A 99 15.97 13.57 3.71
CA GLN A 99 16.32 14.45 4.84
C GLN A 99 16.96 13.70 6.02
N ILE A 100 16.56 12.45 6.27
CA ILE A 100 17.18 11.59 7.29
C ILE A 100 18.63 11.27 6.89
N ILE A 101 18.84 10.85 5.64
CA ILE A 101 20.17 10.48 5.11
C ILE A 101 21.09 11.70 5.04
N TYR A 102 20.59 12.82 4.52
CA TYR A 102 21.31 14.07 4.33
C TYR A 102 21.90 14.56 5.66
N ASN A 103 21.11 14.54 6.73
CA ASN A 103 21.57 14.95 8.05
C ASN A 103 22.71 14.08 8.61
N LEU A 104 22.73 12.79 8.28
CA LEU A 104 23.75 11.84 8.74
C LEU A 104 25.02 11.85 7.87
N ASN A 105 24.95 12.38 6.65
CA ASN A 105 26.00 12.18 5.64
C ASN A 105 26.45 13.46 4.93
N ARG A 106 26.29 14.64 5.54
CA ARG A 106 26.51 15.98 4.92
C ARG A 106 27.84 16.18 4.17
N THR A 107 28.85 15.34 4.40
CA THR A 107 30.16 15.42 3.74
C THR A 107 30.30 14.57 2.48
N LEU A 108 29.30 13.75 2.12
CA LEU A 108 29.36 12.90 0.94
C LEU A 108 29.18 13.70 -0.35
N TYR A 109 30.06 13.41 -1.33
CA TYR A 109 30.02 14.00 -2.66
C TYR A 109 28.70 13.68 -3.38
N GLY A 110 28.13 14.66 -4.08
CA GLY A 110 26.91 14.52 -4.87
C GLY A 110 25.59 14.67 -4.11
N LEU A 111 25.61 14.81 -2.77
CA LEU A 111 24.38 14.99 -1.99
C LEU A 111 23.62 16.27 -2.34
N GLU A 112 24.32 17.38 -2.60
CA GLU A 112 23.67 18.65 -2.97
C GLU A 112 22.94 18.54 -4.32
N ALA A 113 23.53 17.84 -5.30
CA ALA A 113 22.88 17.60 -6.59
C ALA A 113 21.61 16.75 -6.43
N THR A 114 21.67 15.69 -5.62
CA THR A 114 20.49 14.87 -5.30
C THR A 114 19.41 15.68 -4.56
N ARG A 115 19.82 16.59 -3.65
CA ARG A 115 18.87 17.48 -2.96
C ARG A 115 18.13 18.37 -3.96
N GLU A 116 18.88 19.03 -4.83
CA GLU A 116 18.34 19.92 -5.87
C GLU A 116 17.40 19.17 -6.81
N GLU A 117 17.74 17.94 -7.23
CA GLU A 117 16.87 17.09 -8.06
C GLU A 117 15.54 16.79 -7.37
N VAL A 118 15.57 16.39 -6.09
CA VAL A 118 14.36 16.09 -5.31
C VAL A 118 13.52 17.33 -5.06
N GLU A 119 14.15 18.47 -4.76
CA GLU A 119 13.47 19.76 -4.56
C GLU A 119 12.78 20.23 -5.86
N ASN A 120 13.46 20.13 -7.01
CA ASN A 120 12.90 20.48 -8.32
C ASN A 120 11.67 19.61 -8.66
N GLN A 121 11.73 18.29 -8.41
CA GLN A 121 10.58 17.41 -8.65
C GLN A 121 9.38 17.72 -7.74
N LEU A 122 9.62 18.22 -6.51
CA LEU A 122 8.55 18.69 -5.64
C LEU A 122 7.96 20.02 -6.09
N GLU A 123 8.77 20.91 -6.66
CA GLU A 123 8.31 22.20 -7.19
C GLU A 123 7.33 22.04 -8.36
N ASP A 124 7.54 21.03 -9.22
CA ASP A 124 6.61 20.64 -10.30
C ASP A 124 5.20 20.27 -9.79
N HIS A 125 5.07 20.00 -8.49
CA HIS A 125 3.82 19.64 -7.82
C HIS A 125 3.32 20.71 -6.85
N SER A 126 3.91 21.91 -6.88
CA SER A 126 3.55 23.05 -6.03
C SER A 126 2.10 23.52 -6.20
N ASN A 127 1.44 23.19 -7.31
CA ASN A 127 0.02 23.48 -7.51
C ASN A 127 -0.92 22.66 -6.59
N LEU A 128 -0.41 21.60 -5.95
CA LEU A 128 -1.16 20.80 -4.99
C LEU A 128 -1.07 21.42 -3.59
N VAL A 129 -2.22 21.79 -3.03
CA VAL A 129 -2.30 22.39 -1.68
C VAL A 129 -1.65 21.50 -0.61
N GLY A 130 -1.72 20.17 -0.76
CA GLY A 130 -1.05 19.22 0.14
C GLY A 130 0.47 19.37 0.13
N VAL A 131 1.08 19.47 -1.05
CA VAL A 131 2.53 19.66 -1.22
C VAL A 131 2.97 20.98 -0.59
N GLN A 132 2.24 22.07 -0.87
CA GLN A 132 2.53 23.38 -0.27
C GLN A 132 2.50 23.32 1.26
N LYS A 133 1.47 22.69 1.85
CA LYS A 133 1.32 22.59 3.31
C LYS A 133 2.44 21.78 3.96
N LEU A 134 2.87 20.69 3.32
CA LEU A 134 3.96 19.85 3.80
C LEU A 134 5.32 20.56 3.68
N ALA A 135 5.57 21.22 2.55
CA ALA A 135 6.80 21.99 2.32
C ALA A 135 6.98 23.15 3.32
N LEU A 136 5.89 23.77 3.76
CA LEU A 136 5.92 24.84 4.78
C LEU A 136 6.28 24.35 6.20
N GLY A 137 6.51 23.05 6.41
CA GLY A 137 6.97 22.51 7.71
C GLY A 137 5.97 22.72 8.86
N LYS A 138 4.67 22.80 8.55
CA LYS A 138 3.60 23.02 9.55
C LYS A 138 3.17 21.70 10.18
N LYS A 139 2.18 21.72 11.08
CA LYS A 139 1.62 20.55 11.79
C LYS A 139 1.49 19.25 10.97
N THR A 140 1.11 19.33 9.69
CA THR A 140 0.96 18.18 8.80
C THR A 140 2.29 17.49 8.46
N SER A 141 3.43 18.19 8.50
CA SER A 141 4.76 17.55 8.37
C SER A 141 5.07 16.69 9.59
N HIS A 142 4.68 17.10 10.80
CA HIS A 142 4.82 16.26 11.99
C HIS A 142 3.93 15.01 11.93
N PHE A 143 2.77 15.08 11.28
CA PHE A 143 1.96 13.89 11.01
C PHE A 143 2.72 12.94 10.06
N LEU A 144 3.34 13.46 9.00
CA LEU A 144 4.17 12.68 8.09
C LEU A 144 5.36 12.05 8.82
N ASP A 145 6.04 12.79 9.72
CA ASP A 145 7.14 12.27 10.54
C ASP A 145 6.68 11.14 11.48
N LEU A 146 5.48 11.27 12.03
CA LEU A 146 4.88 10.25 12.89
C LEU A 146 4.57 8.99 12.08
N VAL A 147 3.83 9.10 10.98
CA VAL A 147 3.52 7.94 10.11
C VAL A 147 4.79 7.33 9.53
N GLY A 148 5.78 8.14 9.17
CA GLY A 148 7.08 7.69 8.67
C GLY A 148 7.84 6.80 9.67
N GLN A 149 7.60 6.92 10.98
CA GLN A 149 8.20 6.02 11.97
C GLN A 149 7.74 4.56 11.81
N LEU A 150 6.54 4.32 11.29
CA LEU A 150 6.02 2.97 11.01
C LEU A 150 6.87 2.21 10.00
N ARG A 151 7.69 2.91 9.19
CA ARG A 151 8.68 2.31 8.29
C ARG A 151 9.77 1.56 9.04
N PHE A 152 10.13 2.03 10.24
CA PHE A 152 11.23 1.46 11.03
C PHE A 152 10.73 0.41 12.04
N GLN A 153 9.43 0.36 12.30
CA GLN A 153 8.80 -0.66 13.12
C GLN A 153 8.66 -1.95 12.31
N GLN A 154 9.34 -3.02 12.72
CA GLN A 154 9.29 -4.31 12.06
C GLN A 154 8.19 -5.18 12.65
N ARG A 155 7.41 -5.84 11.78
CA ARG A 155 6.48 -6.88 12.20
C ARG A 155 7.21 -8.16 12.56
N TRP A 156 6.57 -8.98 13.39
CA TRP A 156 7.15 -10.23 13.89
C TRP A 156 8.45 -10.01 14.67
N ALA A 157 8.58 -8.92 15.44
CA ALA A 157 9.83 -8.51 16.10
C ALA A 157 10.51 -9.58 16.98
N GLN A 158 9.76 -10.58 17.44
CA GLN A 158 10.27 -11.72 18.22
C GLN A 158 10.90 -12.85 17.39
N THR A 159 10.86 -12.77 16.06
CA THR A 159 11.43 -13.78 15.15
C THR A 159 12.07 -13.09 13.94
N PRO A 160 13.27 -13.52 13.49
CA PRO A 160 13.78 -13.04 12.21
C PRO A 160 12.79 -13.41 11.09
N ARG A 161 12.72 -12.56 10.06
CA ARG A 161 11.85 -12.74 8.88
C ARG A 161 12.61 -12.37 7.61
N ILE A 162 12.45 -13.16 6.54
CA ILE A 162 12.95 -12.82 5.20
C ILE A 162 11.81 -12.93 4.17
N PRO A 163 11.53 -11.86 3.39
CA PRO A 163 12.03 -10.49 3.59
C PRO A 163 11.63 -9.93 4.97
N ALA A 164 12.07 -8.74 5.37
CA ALA A 164 11.56 -8.06 6.56
C ALA A 164 10.36 -7.16 6.18
N THR A 165 9.31 -7.04 7.00
CA THR A 165 8.12 -6.21 6.70
C THR A 165 7.99 -5.17 7.79
N SER A 166 7.87 -3.92 7.40
CA SER A 166 7.51 -2.84 8.33
C SER A 166 6.01 -2.75 8.54
N VAL A 167 5.57 -2.17 9.65
CA VAL A 167 4.14 -1.89 9.91
C VAL A 167 3.55 -1.05 8.76
N LEU A 168 4.29 -0.04 8.28
CA LEU A 168 3.86 0.77 7.13
C LEU A 168 3.66 -0.06 5.85
N GLY A 169 4.56 -1.01 5.58
CA GLY A 169 4.46 -1.91 4.43
C GLY A 169 3.28 -2.86 4.54
N HIS A 170 3.02 -3.38 5.74
CA HIS A 170 1.86 -4.21 6.03
C HIS A 170 0.54 -3.47 5.80
N MET A 171 0.39 -2.26 6.34
CA MET A 171 -0.81 -1.42 6.15
C MET A 171 -1.11 -1.19 4.66
N LEU A 172 -0.07 -0.97 3.83
CA LEU A 172 -0.24 -0.84 2.39
C LEU A 172 -0.76 -2.15 1.74
N ILE A 173 -0.22 -3.30 2.13
CA ILE A 173 -0.68 -4.61 1.63
C ILE A 173 -2.15 -4.82 2.00
N VAL A 174 -2.53 -4.55 3.25
CA VAL A 174 -3.93 -4.66 3.71
C VAL A 174 -4.84 -3.75 2.91
N ALA A 175 -4.47 -2.48 2.70
CA ALA A 175 -5.24 -1.53 1.88
C ALA A 175 -5.47 -2.03 0.44
N ILE A 176 -4.42 -2.57 -0.21
CA ILE A 176 -4.51 -3.11 -1.56
C ILE A 176 -5.44 -4.34 -1.61
N LEU A 177 -5.29 -5.27 -0.66
CA LEU A 177 -6.15 -6.45 -0.57
C LEU A 177 -7.61 -6.07 -0.32
N SER A 178 -7.87 -5.11 0.57
CA SER A 178 -9.21 -4.61 0.85
C SER A 178 -9.83 -3.95 -0.38
N TYR A 179 -9.08 -3.15 -1.14
CA TYR A 179 -9.54 -2.58 -2.41
C TYR A 179 -9.92 -3.66 -3.44
N VAL A 180 -9.07 -4.67 -3.62
CA VAL A 180 -9.31 -5.76 -4.57
C VAL A 180 -10.55 -6.57 -4.17
N CYS A 181 -10.70 -6.88 -2.89
CA CYS A 181 -11.88 -7.58 -2.38
C CYS A 181 -13.15 -6.73 -2.54
N ALA A 182 -13.10 -5.43 -2.21
CA ALA A 182 -14.24 -4.51 -2.40
C ALA A 182 -14.68 -4.44 -3.88
N LYS A 183 -13.71 -4.40 -4.81
CA LYS A 183 -14.00 -4.48 -6.25
C LYS A 183 -14.65 -5.81 -6.63
N HIS A 184 -14.14 -6.92 -6.12
CA HIS A 184 -14.67 -8.26 -6.39
C HIS A 184 -16.15 -8.39 -5.99
N ILE A 185 -16.51 -7.87 -4.81
CA ILE A 185 -17.88 -7.89 -4.30
C ILE A 185 -18.79 -6.81 -4.92
N LYS A 186 -18.29 -6.06 -5.92
CA LYS A 186 -19.04 -4.99 -6.62
C LYS A 186 -19.53 -3.89 -5.66
N ALA A 187 -18.68 -3.53 -4.71
CA ALA A 187 -18.93 -2.45 -3.78
C ALA A 187 -19.10 -1.10 -4.52
N CYS A 188 -19.95 -0.21 -3.99
CA CYS A 188 -20.10 1.15 -4.53
C CYS A 188 -18.80 1.96 -4.39
N PRO A 189 -18.60 3.04 -5.18
CA PRO A 189 -17.36 3.82 -5.17
C PRO A 189 -16.92 4.26 -3.77
N HIS A 190 -17.83 4.76 -2.94
CA HIS A 190 -17.47 5.21 -1.59
C HIS A 190 -17.07 4.04 -0.69
N ARG A 191 -17.75 2.89 -0.81
CA ARG A 191 -17.39 1.65 -0.08
C ARG A 191 -15.97 1.20 -0.40
N ILE A 192 -15.62 1.16 -1.70
CA ILE A 192 -14.27 0.82 -2.17
C ILE A 192 -13.22 1.75 -1.56
N CYS A 193 -13.48 3.07 -1.57
CA CYS A 193 -12.59 4.05 -0.96
C CYS A 193 -12.45 3.81 0.55
N ASN A 194 -13.55 3.59 1.25
CA ASN A 194 -13.54 3.38 2.69
C ASN A 194 -12.87 2.06 3.09
N ASP A 195 -13.01 0.99 2.30
CA ASP A 195 -12.32 -0.27 2.56
C ASP A 195 -10.81 -0.12 2.33
N PHE A 196 -10.40 0.61 1.30
CA PHE A 196 -8.99 0.94 1.08
C PHE A 196 -8.41 1.79 2.22
N PHE A 197 -9.07 2.89 2.61
CA PHE A 197 -8.58 3.77 3.68
C PHE A 197 -8.68 3.14 5.06
N GLY A 198 -9.71 2.32 5.28
CA GLY A 198 -9.86 1.50 6.47
C GLY A 198 -8.67 0.55 6.62
N GLY A 199 -8.32 -0.18 5.56
CA GLY A 199 -7.11 -1.01 5.54
C GLY A 199 -5.82 -0.19 5.67
N LEU A 200 -5.74 0.99 5.06
CA LEU A 200 -4.55 1.84 5.11
C LEU A 200 -4.29 2.42 6.50
N PHE A 201 -5.33 2.71 7.28
CA PHE A 201 -5.22 3.38 8.57
C PHE A 201 -5.49 2.49 9.78
N HIS A 202 -5.85 1.22 9.61
CA HIS A 202 -6.25 0.34 10.74
C HIS A 202 -5.20 0.31 11.87
N ASP A 203 -3.92 0.18 11.54
CA ASP A 203 -2.80 0.18 12.50
C ASP A 203 -2.21 1.58 12.75
N LEU A 204 -2.84 2.66 12.29
CA LEU A 204 -2.36 4.02 12.56
C LEU A 204 -2.17 4.32 14.06
N PRO A 205 -3.06 3.88 14.99
CA PRO A 205 -2.82 4.07 16.42
C PRO A 205 -1.55 3.39 16.95
N GLU A 206 -1.08 2.31 16.30
CA GLU A 206 0.09 1.53 16.73
C GLU A 206 1.38 2.35 16.74
N VAL A 207 1.47 3.39 15.91
CA VAL A 207 2.62 4.29 15.86
C VAL A 207 2.97 4.90 17.23
N LEU A 208 1.97 5.05 18.10
CA LEU A 208 2.12 5.66 19.43
C LEU A 208 2.30 4.63 20.55
N THR A 209 1.83 3.40 20.38
CA THR A 209 1.96 2.32 21.38
C THR A 209 3.20 1.45 21.18
N ARG A 210 3.82 1.48 19.98
CA ARG A 210 5.10 0.85 19.62
C ARG A 210 5.21 -0.63 20.03
N ASP A 211 4.62 -1.50 19.21
CA ASP A 211 4.85 -2.95 19.20
C ASP A 211 4.36 -3.69 20.47
N ILE A 212 3.13 -3.39 20.92
CA ILE A 212 2.42 -4.35 21.77
C ILE A 212 1.91 -5.47 20.86
N VAL A 213 2.76 -6.49 20.64
CA VAL A 213 2.42 -7.62 19.76
C VAL A 213 1.12 -8.32 20.19
N SER A 214 0.33 -8.76 19.22
CA SER A 214 -0.98 -9.41 19.42
C SER A 214 -1.00 -10.58 20.43
N PRO A 215 0.05 -11.41 20.58
CA PRO A 215 0.10 -12.43 21.65
C PRO A 215 0.09 -11.83 23.06
N ILE A 216 0.67 -10.64 23.26
CA ILE A 216 0.62 -9.92 24.53
C ILE A 216 -0.74 -9.24 24.72
N LYS A 217 -1.32 -8.66 23.66
CA LYS A 217 -2.69 -8.09 23.71
C LYS A 217 -3.71 -9.11 24.24
N LYS A 218 -3.54 -10.40 23.92
CA LYS A 218 -4.44 -11.50 24.29
C LYS A 218 -4.00 -12.34 25.50
N SER A 219 -2.84 -12.06 26.10
CA SER A 219 -2.29 -12.92 27.17
C SER A 219 -2.87 -12.63 28.56
N VAL A 220 -3.51 -11.48 28.76
CA VAL A 220 -4.10 -11.06 30.03
C VAL A 220 -5.53 -10.56 29.77
N GLU A 221 -6.50 -11.14 30.47
CA GLU A 221 -7.90 -10.71 30.43
C GLU A 221 -8.01 -9.23 30.83
N GLY A 222 -8.68 -8.42 30.00
CA GLY A 222 -8.85 -6.97 30.20
C GLY A 222 -7.69 -6.08 29.74
N LEU A 223 -6.53 -6.64 29.32
CA LEU A 223 -5.41 -5.82 28.82
C LEU A 223 -5.72 -5.22 27.44
N ASP A 224 -6.44 -5.95 26.58
CA ASP A 224 -6.86 -5.46 25.25
C ASP A 224 -7.72 -4.19 25.34
N ASP A 225 -8.65 -4.15 26.31
CA ASP A 225 -9.52 -3.00 26.52
C ASP A 225 -8.72 -1.77 27.00
N ILE A 226 -7.76 -1.98 27.92
CA ILE A 226 -6.86 -0.91 28.40
C ILE A 226 -6.02 -0.36 27.25
N ILE A 227 -5.48 -1.23 26.39
CA ILE A 227 -4.67 -0.81 25.25
C ILE A 227 -5.52 0.02 24.28
N LYS A 228 -6.74 -0.42 23.98
CA LYS A 228 -7.67 0.32 23.13
C LYS A 228 -8.02 1.70 23.71
N GLU A 229 -8.23 1.80 25.02
CA GLU A 229 -8.45 3.10 25.67
C GLU A 229 -7.22 4.02 25.54
N ILE A 230 -6.01 3.46 25.69
CA ILE A 230 -4.76 4.21 25.50
C ILE A 230 -4.63 4.68 24.05
N GLU A 231 -4.83 3.78 23.08
CA GLU A 231 -4.76 4.07 21.64
C GLU A 231 -5.76 5.16 21.25
N LYS A 232 -7.01 5.07 21.72
CA LYS A 232 -8.05 6.08 21.49
C LYS A 232 -7.67 7.45 22.05
N ARG A 233 -7.19 7.50 23.30
CA ARG A 233 -6.74 8.77 23.90
C ARG A 233 -5.54 9.35 23.15
N GLN A 234 -4.60 8.51 22.76
CA GLN A 234 -3.42 8.90 22.01
C GLN A 234 -3.76 9.45 20.62
N MET A 235 -4.76 8.87 19.94
CA MET A 235 -5.30 9.42 18.69
C MET A 235 -5.80 10.85 18.86
N GLU A 236 -6.61 11.12 19.89
CA GLU A 236 -7.16 12.45 20.18
C GLU A 236 -6.09 13.47 20.60
N GLU A 237 -5.13 13.06 21.43
CA GLU A 237 -4.14 13.98 22.00
C GLU A 237 -2.95 14.24 21.07
N LYS A 238 -2.59 13.29 20.20
CA LYS A 238 -1.33 13.35 19.43
C LYS A 238 -1.49 13.31 17.93
N ILE A 239 -2.45 12.56 17.38
CA ILE A 239 -2.58 12.40 15.92
C ILE A 239 -3.54 13.42 15.33
N LEU A 240 -4.78 13.50 15.82
CA LEU A 240 -5.79 14.42 15.29
C LEU A 240 -5.33 15.89 15.32
N PRO A 241 -4.63 16.41 16.35
CA PRO A 241 -4.17 17.80 16.38
C PRO A 241 -3.16 18.15 15.27
N LEU A 242 -2.53 17.16 14.65
CA LEU A 242 -1.60 17.33 13.53
C LEU A 242 -2.30 17.38 12.16
N LEU A 243 -3.57 16.97 12.12
CA LEU A 243 -4.40 16.86 10.93
C LEU A 243 -5.37 18.04 10.80
N PRO A 244 -5.79 18.40 9.57
CA PRO A 244 -6.88 19.35 9.37
C PRO A 244 -8.17 18.88 10.05
N ALA A 245 -8.89 19.78 10.70
CA ALA A 245 -10.15 19.46 11.40
C ALA A 245 -11.20 18.76 10.51
N ALA A 246 -11.21 19.10 9.22
CA ALA A 246 -12.10 18.47 8.24
C ALA A 246 -11.87 16.96 8.07
N TRP A 247 -10.67 16.45 8.38
CA TRP A 247 -10.33 15.02 8.25
C TRP A 247 -10.62 14.22 9.52
N HIS A 248 -10.86 14.89 10.66
CA HIS A 248 -10.98 14.20 11.94
C HIS A 248 -12.12 13.18 11.95
N ARG A 249 -13.25 13.51 11.33
CA ARG A 249 -14.39 12.61 11.23
C ARG A 249 -14.02 11.34 10.46
N ASP A 250 -13.39 11.49 9.30
CA ASP A 250 -13.10 10.36 8.42
C ASP A 250 -11.98 9.48 9.01
N ILE A 251 -10.96 10.08 9.62
CA ILE A 251 -9.91 9.33 10.33
C ILE A 251 -10.50 8.54 11.50
N ARG A 252 -11.37 9.14 12.34
CA ARG A 252 -12.09 8.39 13.38
C ARG A 252 -12.91 7.25 12.79
N TYR A 253 -13.61 7.52 11.69
CA TYR A 253 -14.41 6.51 11.00
C TYR A 253 -13.58 5.31 10.57
N TYR A 254 -12.31 5.49 10.19
CA TYR A 254 -11.42 4.38 9.81
C TYR A 254 -10.83 3.65 11.02
N VAL A 255 -10.38 4.35 12.06
CA VAL A 255 -9.60 3.76 13.16
C VAL A 255 -10.42 3.33 14.37
N GLU A 256 -11.62 3.88 14.59
CA GLU A 256 -12.49 3.46 15.69
C GLU A 256 -13.32 2.25 15.25
N ASP A 257 -13.24 1.15 16.01
CA ASP A 257 -13.86 -0.12 15.65
C ASP A 257 -13.50 -0.52 14.20
N GLU A 258 -12.21 -0.47 13.88
CA GLU A 258 -11.61 -0.59 12.55
C GLU A 258 -12.02 -1.88 11.81
N PHE A 259 -12.27 -2.95 12.58
CA PHE A 259 -12.69 -4.25 12.06
C PHE A 259 -14.20 -4.53 12.17
N ALA A 260 -15.00 -3.52 12.54
CA ALA A 260 -16.45 -3.63 12.55
C ALA A 260 -17.05 -3.10 11.24
N ASN A 261 -18.11 -3.75 10.75
CA ASN A 261 -18.86 -3.25 9.61
C ASN A 261 -19.59 -1.97 10.00
N LYS A 262 -19.45 -0.91 9.21
CA LYS A 262 -19.96 0.42 9.54
C LYS A 262 -20.72 1.02 8.38
N ILE A 263 -21.78 1.75 8.72
CA ILE A 263 -22.53 2.63 7.81
C ILE A 263 -22.84 3.95 8.53
N VAL A 264 -23.24 4.97 7.79
CA VAL A 264 -23.74 6.24 8.31
C VAL A 264 -25.22 6.35 7.99
N VAL A 265 -26.05 6.55 9.01
CA VAL A 265 -27.49 6.79 8.88
C VAL A 265 -27.82 8.09 9.60
N ASP A 266 -28.50 9.01 8.91
CA ASP A 266 -28.83 10.34 9.44
C ASP A 266 -27.62 11.12 9.97
N GLY A 267 -26.45 10.94 9.33
CA GLY A 267 -25.20 11.58 9.71
C GLY A 267 -24.48 10.93 10.90
N VAL A 268 -24.99 9.83 11.44
CA VAL A 268 -24.43 9.12 12.60
C VAL A 268 -23.82 7.77 12.17
N PRO A 269 -22.54 7.51 12.47
CA PRO A 269 -21.94 6.19 12.29
C PRO A 269 -22.66 5.12 13.10
N LYS A 270 -22.93 3.97 12.48
CA LYS A 270 -23.58 2.81 13.08
C LYS A 270 -22.77 1.55 12.78
N VAL A 271 -22.38 0.87 13.84
CA VAL A 271 -21.75 -0.45 13.78
C VAL A 271 -22.80 -1.54 13.52
N LEU A 272 -22.53 -2.41 12.56
CA LEU A 272 -23.34 -3.55 12.20
C LEU A 272 -22.67 -4.84 12.69
N LYS A 273 -23.47 -5.78 13.20
CA LYS A 273 -23.01 -7.11 13.60
C LYS A 273 -22.92 -8.08 12.42
N GLU A 274 -23.65 -7.79 11.36
CA GLU A 274 -23.76 -8.60 10.16
C GLU A 274 -23.05 -7.91 8.99
N GLU A 275 -23.00 -8.59 7.85
CA GLU A 275 -22.52 -8.03 6.60
C GLU A 275 -23.38 -6.84 6.15
N ILE A 276 -22.76 -5.91 5.42
CA ILE A 276 -23.47 -4.74 4.88
C ILE A 276 -24.40 -5.22 3.77
N GLY A 277 -25.72 -5.21 4.04
CA GLY A 277 -26.73 -5.59 3.06
C GLY A 277 -26.75 -4.65 1.84
N GLU A 278 -27.24 -5.17 0.69
CA GLU A 278 -27.24 -4.49 -0.60
C GLU A 278 -27.91 -3.09 -0.55
N GLN A 279 -28.94 -2.92 0.29
CA GLN A 279 -29.60 -1.63 0.47
C GLN A 279 -28.68 -0.50 0.96
N TYR A 280 -27.57 -0.86 1.61
CA TYR A 280 -26.56 0.06 2.13
C TYR A 280 -25.30 0.14 1.24
N ASN A 281 -25.25 -0.60 0.12
CA ASN A 281 -24.19 -0.52 -0.89
C ASN A 281 -24.34 0.74 -1.77
N ARG A 282 -24.40 1.92 -1.14
CA ARG A 282 -24.58 3.22 -1.79
C ARG A 282 -23.74 4.28 -1.11
N ASP A 283 -23.28 5.25 -1.89
CA ASP A 283 -22.35 6.28 -1.43
C ASP A 283 -22.91 7.10 -0.26
N ASP A 284 -24.23 7.31 -0.22
CA ASP A 284 -24.92 8.09 0.83
C ASP A 284 -24.81 7.46 2.24
N PHE A 285 -24.56 6.14 2.32
CA PHE A 285 -24.43 5.43 3.59
C PHE A 285 -22.99 5.30 4.07
N CYS A 286 -22.00 5.82 3.33
CA CYS A 286 -20.58 5.72 3.64
C CYS A 286 -20.14 4.32 4.15
N PRO A 287 -20.54 3.21 3.52
CA PRO A 287 -20.27 1.86 4.04
C PRO A 287 -18.77 1.56 4.15
N MET A 288 -18.40 0.72 5.11
CA MET A 288 -17.04 0.20 5.32
C MET A 288 -17.10 -1.22 5.90
N ASP A 289 -16.49 -2.18 5.22
CA ASP A 289 -16.47 -3.60 5.56
C ASP A 289 -15.33 -3.96 6.52
N GLY A 290 -15.44 -3.55 7.79
CA GLY A 290 -14.42 -3.90 8.80
C GLY A 290 -14.14 -5.40 8.90
N SER A 291 -15.15 -6.28 8.73
CA SER A 291 -14.91 -7.73 8.76
C SER A 291 -14.09 -8.23 7.55
N LEU A 292 -14.21 -7.55 6.41
CA LEU A 292 -13.41 -7.85 5.22
C LEU A 292 -11.98 -7.35 5.39
N ILE A 293 -11.81 -6.13 5.90
CA ILE A 293 -10.50 -5.53 6.20
C ILE A 293 -9.73 -6.41 7.18
N LYS A 294 -10.40 -6.95 8.21
CA LYS A 294 -9.79 -7.91 9.15
C LYS A 294 -9.29 -9.17 8.46
N ALA A 295 -10.05 -9.69 7.50
CA ALA A 295 -9.64 -10.86 6.74
C ALA A 295 -8.44 -10.56 5.83
N CYS A 296 -8.37 -9.34 5.28
CA CYS A 296 -7.20 -8.85 4.54
C CYS A 296 -5.96 -8.68 5.44
N ASP A 297 -6.11 -8.17 6.66
CA ASP A 297 -5.04 -8.11 7.67
C ASP A 297 -4.49 -9.50 8.01
N GLU A 298 -5.38 -10.44 8.37
CA GLU A 298 -4.97 -11.81 8.69
C GLU A 298 -4.36 -12.54 7.47
N LEU A 299 -4.85 -12.25 6.25
CA LEU A 299 -4.25 -12.77 5.01
C LEU A 299 -2.85 -12.21 4.77
N ALA A 300 -2.64 -10.90 4.97
CA ALA A 300 -1.32 -10.29 4.86
C ALA A 300 -0.35 -10.86 5.89
N ALA A 301 -0.78 -11.03 7.15
CA ALA A 301 0.00 -11.68 8.19
C ALA A 301 0.34 -13.15 7.86
N TYR A 302 -0.58 -13.88 7.24
CA TYR A 302 -0.33 -15.23 6.74
C TYR A 302 0.76 -15.23 5.67
N MET A 303 0.64 -14.37 4.64
CA MET A 303 1.63 -14.27 3.57
C MET A 303 3.02 -13.90 4.12
N GLU A 304 3.09 -12.97 5.07
CA GLU A 304 4.33 -12.57 5.71
C GLU A 304 5.05 -13.74 6.40
N ALA A 305 4.29 -14.56 7.13
CA ALA A 305 4.83 -15.70 7.85
C ALA A 305 5.16 -16.86 6.90
N TYR A 306 4.25 -17.17 5.97
CA TYR A 306 4.38 -18.26 5.03
C TYR A 306 5.60 -18.08 4.11
N LEU A 307 5.75 -16.90 3.49
CA LEU A 307 6.93 -16.60 2.66
C LEU A 307 8.24 -16.75 3.44
N SER A 308 8.27 -16.32 4.70
CA SER A 308 9.46 -16.48 5.55
C SER A 308 9.80 -17.96 5.79
N THR A 309 8.79 -18.81 5.99
CA THR A 309 8.99 -20.26 6.18
C THR A 309 9.44 -20.98 4.91
N GLU A 310 9.01 -20.51 3.73
CA GLU A 310 9.46 -21.01 2.42
C GLU A 310 10.92 -20.61 2.14
N HIS A 311 11.35 -19.42 2.58
CA HIS A 311 12.76 -18.99 2.54
C HIS A 311 13.65 -19.65 3.60
N GLY A 312 13.14 -20.67 4.30
CA GLY A 312 13.91 -21.46 5.26
C GLY A 312 13.99 -20.89 6.68
N ILE A 313 13.35 -19.74 6.96
CA ILE A 313 13.26 -19.21 8.32
C ILE A 313 11.99 -19.72 8.98
N ARG A 314 12.16 -20.68 9.89
CA ARG A 314 11.08 -21.27 10.66
C ARG A 314 11.25 -20.96 12.14
N SER A 315 10.16 -20.56 12.78
CA SER A 315 10.07 -20.42 14.23
C SER A 315 8.67 -20.85 14.69
N ARG A 316 8.53 -21.22 15.97
CA ARG A 316 7.22 -21.60 16.52
C ARG A 316 6.20 -20.48 16.33
N HIS A 317 6.61 -19.22 16.50
CA HIS A 317 5.73 -18.06 16.31
C HIS A 317 5.18 -17.98 14.88
N LEU A 318 6.02 -18.18 13.86
CA LEU A 318 5.57 -18.16 12.46
C LEU A 318 4.66 -19.36 12.14
N GLU A 319 5.07 -20.56 12.56
CA GLU A 319 4.29 -21.78 12.31
C GLU A 319 2.92 -21.77 13.02
N ASP A 320 2.88 -21.30 14.26
CA ASP A 320 1.64 -21.18 15.03
C ASP A 320 0.74 -20.08 14.46
N GLY A 321 1.32 -18.99 13.96
CA GLY A 321 0.59 -17.93 13.22
C GLY A 321 -0.10 -18.48 11.98
N ILE A 322 0.66 -19.17 11.11
CA ILE A 322 0.15 -19.83 9.90
C ILE A 322 -0.99 -20.79 10.26
N ARG A 323 -0.75 -21.73 11.19
CA ARG A 323 -1.76 -22.74 11.60
C ARG A 323 -3.01 -22.12 12.19
N THR A 324 -2.86 -21.06 12.98
CA THR A 324 -3.99 -20.36 13.61
C THR A 324 -4.87 -19.71 12.55
N ILE A 325 -4.25 -19.02 11.58
CA ILE A 325 -4.98 -18.37 10.49
C ILE A 325 -5.66 -19.42 9.60
N GLU A 326 -4.96 -20.48 9.19
CA GLU A 326 -5.57 -21.57 8.40
C GLU A 326 -6.77 -22.19 9.10
N ARG A 327 -6.68 -22.41 10.42
CA ARG A 327 -7.78 -22.95 11.21
C ARG A 327 -8.96 -21.98 11.25
N ASN A 328 -8.71 -20.69 11.46
CA ASN A 328 -9.75 -19.66 11.55
C ASN A 328 -10.53 -19.50 10.24
N TYR A 329 -9.89 -19.77 9.09
CA TYR A 329 -10.48 -19.60 7.76
C TYR A 329 -10.87 -20.91 7.07
N ARG A 330 -10.71 -22.08 7.70
CA ARG A 330 -10.86 -23.41 7.07
C ARG A 330 -12.19 -23.64 6.34
N ASN A 331 -13.26 -22.91 6.66
CA ASN A 331 -14.55 -22.90 5.92
C ASN A 331 -15.25 -21.54 6.04
N LYS A 332 -14.48 -20.45 6.06
CA LYS A 332 -15.01 -19.11 6.33
C LYS A 332 -15.19 -18.34 5.03
N VAL A 333 -16.44 -18.04 4.71
CA VAL A 333 -16.82 -17.16 3.60
C VAL A 333 -17.21 -15.80 4.17
N ILE A 334 -16.67 -14.73 3.60
CA ILE A 334 -16.98 -13.35 3.99
C ILE A 334 -17.36 -12.61 2.71
N LEU A 335 -18.58 -12.06 2.66
CA LEU A 335 -19.12 -11.35 1.49
C LEU A 335 -18.97 -12.15 0.18
N GLY A 336 -19.16 -13.47 0.27
CA GLY A 336 -19.01 -14.40 -0.86
C GLY A 336 -17.57 -14.81 -1.21
N ILE A 337 -16.55 -14.30 -0.50
CA ILE A 337 -15.15 -14.67 -0.70
C ILE A 337 -14.76 -15.81 0.24
N ASP A 338 -14.33 -16.95 -0.32
CA ASP A 338 -13.75 -18.06 0.45
C ASP A 338 -12.27 -17.80 0.72
N PHE A 339 -11.98 -17.12 1.83
CA PHE A 339 -10.60 -16.88 2.28
C PHE A 339 -9.85 -18.17 2.58
N GLY A 340 -10.54 -19.27 2.93
CA GLY A 340 -9.94 -20.57 3.11
C GLY A 340 -9.38 -21.13 1.80
N GLN A 341 -10.08 -20.90 0.68
CA GLN A 341 -9.58 -21.24 -0.65
C GLN A 341 -8.39 -20.37 -1.04
N VAL A 342 -8.46 -19.06 -0.82
CA VAL A 342 -7.33 -18.13 -1.10
C VAL A 342 -6.04 -18.57 -0.40
N LEU A 343 -6.12 -18.94 0.88
CA LEU A 343 -4.96 -19.45 1.63
C LEU A 343 -4.38 -20.74 1.01
N ARG A 344 -5.24 -21.67 0.57
CA ARG A 344 -4.81 -22.91 -0.11
C ARG A 344 -4.10 -22.60 -1.43
N ASP A 345 -4.62 -21.65 -2.20
CA ASP A 345 -4.06 -21.28 -3.50
C ASP A 345 -2.67 -20.65 -3.35
N ILE A 346 -2.47 -19.76 -2.38
CA ILE A 346 -1.15 -19.18 -2.05
C ILE A 346 -0.12 -20.28 -1.76
N ARG A 347 -0.51 -21.26 -0.94
CA ARG A 347 0.36 -22.38 -0.58
C ARG A 347 0.67 -23.28 -1.78
N SER A 348 -0.31 -23.54 -2.64
CA SER A 348 -0.14 -24.43 -3.80
C SER A 348 0.86 -23.89 -4.85
N ARG A 349 1.02 -22.57 -4.92
CA ARG A 349 1.86 -21.89 -5.93
C ARG A 349 3.32 -21.72 -5.52
N SER A 350 3.66 -22.03 -4.26
CA SER A 350 5.03 -21.94 -3.74
C SER A 350 5.84 -23.23 -3.92
N HIS A 351 5.35 -24.16 -4.76
CA HIS A 351 5.98 -25.44 -5.06
C HIS A 351 6.23 -25.64 -6.56
#